data_AF-A0A210W441-F1
#
_entry.id   AF-A0A210W441-F1
#
_cell.length_a   1.000
_cell.length_b   1.000
_cell.length_c   1.000
_cell.angle_alpha   90.00
_cell.angle_beta   90.00
_cell.angle_gamma   90.00
#
_symmetry.space_group_name_H-M   'P 1'
#
loop_
_entity.id
_entity.type
_entity.pdbx_description
1 polymer ?
#
loop_
_entity_poly.entity_id
_entity_poly.type
_entity_poly.pdbx_seq_one_letter_code
_entity_poly.pdbx_strand_id
1 'polypeptide(L)'
;MFYAIPLEDRPRWSNPPWMTLLIILVNVLVFFGPQRSEERAQQAAAQFYAASALPGIELPRFVDWLERTDSPIAKQAKALQKRGLVEPLLQRMEREPKFLALLRSGQIVPASDPLHERWQTDRSRYEALQPEPFTTRWAKNYALDAPMRPVTWITAAFLHVDTSHLVGNMLFLFMFGFSVELMLGRGTYLLFYLLGAVGGSVLSGWAYAGTGSYGLGASGAVAALMGMYAVMYRLRRVRFFYQLFFYFNYVTAPALILLPAWIANEVLQHFFSGQSAGYMAHLGGLLTGATLMALYLRRKPRAALAGRHSAPDDGFDAHVANARRLGQALDMEGALRAWRAAAQLRPADTEVLRAWFAAARYAPASEDFHRAARRIFRLPARDAATLAWQHDSYRIYLDLARPGARIAPEDMARLVRRFTRARAFDDAEKLCHALLQAAPGQPGLGETLCLLVNGLLQQGLAQRARAWLPQLQRWAPDEAVTRLLLDGQARSQATA
;
A
#
# COMPACT_ATOMS: atom_id res chain seq x y z
N MET A 1 -18.76 4.46 -5.55
CA MET A 1 -17.38 4.86 -5.85
C MET A 1 -16.62 3.61 -6.26
N PHE A 2 -16.28 3.48 -7.54
CA PHE A 2 -15.63 2.28 -8.08
C PHE A 2 -14.11 2.47 -8.02
N TYR A 3 -13.43 1.80 -7.08
CA TYR A 3 -11.97 1.78 -7.01
C TYR A 3 -11.46 0.45 -7.52
N ALA A 4 -10.89 0.43 -8.73
CA ALA A 4 -10.24 -0.74 -9.30
C ALA A 4 -8.72 -0.72 -9.05
N ILE A 5 -8.26 -1.55 -8.12
CA ILE A 5 -6.84 -1.62 -7.73
C ILE A 5 -6.20 -2.87 -8.36
N PRO A 6 -5.30 -2.73 -9.37
CA PRO A 6 -4.47 -3.83 -9.85
C PRO A 6 -3.50 -4.31 -8.76
N LEU A 7 -3.69 -5.55 -8.30
CA LEU A 7 -2.73 -6.24 -7.42
C LEU A 7 -2.13 -7.40 -8.20
N GLU A 8 -0.95 -7.20 -8.78
CA GLU A 8 -0.28 -8.26 -9.57
C GLU A 8 0.65 -9.12 -8.71
N ASP A 9 1.21 -8.61 -7.61
CA ASP A 9 2.04 -9.39 -6.67
C ASP A 9 2.09 -8.80 -5.25
N ARG A 10 2.31 -9.65 -4.23
CA ARG A 10 2.61 -9.16 -2.86
C ARG A 10 3.98 -8.45 -2.88
N PRO A 11 4.11 -7.23 -2.33
CA PRO A 11 5.40 -6.54 -2.26
C PRO A 11 6.44 -7.42 -1.56
N ARG A 12 7.47 -7.86 -2.29
CA ARG A 12 8.63 -8.55 -1.71
C ARG A 12 9.67 -7.48 -1.36
N TRP A 13 9.95 -7.32 -0.07
CA TRP A 13 10.82 -6.27 0.48
C TRP A 13 12.33 -6.41 0.13
N SER A 14 12.69 -7.34 -0.76
CA SER A 14 14.09 -7.54 -1.21
C SER A 14 14.57 -6.44 -2.16
N ASN A 15 13.67 -5.71 -2.84
CA ASN A 15 14.01 -4.54 -3.65
C ASN A 15 12.81 -3.56 -3.68
N PRO A 16 12.56 -2.80 -2.59
CA PRO A 16 11.42 -1.91 -2.51
C PRO A 16 11.55 -0.72 -3.48
N PRO A 17 10.44 -0.16 -3.97
CA PRO A 17 10.43 0.95 -4.94
C PRO A 17 10.75 2.28 -4.24
N TRP A 18 12.01 2.43 -3.83
CA TRP A 18 12.48 3.59 -3.08
C TRP A 18 12.21 4.90 -3.80
N MET A 19 12.25 4.94 -5.14
CA MET A 19 12.00 6.18 -5.87
C MET A 19 10.53 6.59 -5.79
N THR A 20 9.60 5.64 -5.91
CA THR A 20 8.16 5.87 -5.73
C THR A 20 7.88 6.39 -4.33
N LEU A 21 8.45 5.75 -3.31
CA LEU A 21 8.31 6.18 -1.92
C LEU A 21 8.92 7.57 -1.69
N LEU A 22 10.07 7.87 -2.30
CA LEU A 22 10.72 9.17 -2.22
C LEU A 22 9.86 10.27 -2.87
N ILE A 23 9.30 10.03 -4.06
CA ILE A 23 8.41 10.98 -4.71
C ILE A 23 7.17 11.22 -3.84
N ILE A 24 6.58 10.17 -3.27
CA ILE A 24 5.45 10.30 -2.32
C ILE A 24 5.86 11.18 -1.14
N LEU A 25 7.00 10.90 -0.52
CA LEU A 25 7.50 11.68 0.61
C LEU A 25 7.70 13.15 0.24
N VAL A 26 8.29 13.46 -0.91
CA VAL A 26 8.48 14.85 -1.38
C VAL A 26 7.14 15.56 -1.54
N ASN A 27 6.14 14.91 -2.14
CA ASN A 27 4.79 15.50 -2.29
C ASN A 27 4.15 15.78 -0.93
N VAL A 28 4.26 14.85 0.01
CA VAL A 28 3.76 15.01 1.38
C VAL A 28 4.46 16.17 2.09
N LEU A 29 5.79 16.27 1.98
CA LEU A 29 6.57 17.34 2.61
C LEU A 29 6.26 18.72 2.01
N VAL A 30 6.11 18.81 0.68
CA VAL A 30 5.73 20.07 0.01
C VAL A 30 4.32 20.50 0.41
N PHE A 31 3.37 19.56 0.48
CA PHE A 31 1.99 19.87 0.85
C PHE A 31 1.86 20.29 2.33
N PHE A 32 2.35 19.47 3.26
CA PHE A 32 2.21 19.74 4.70
C PHE A 32 3.22 20.77 5.24
N GLY A 33 4.28 21.07 4.50
CA GLY A 33 5.22 22.13 4.81
C GLY A 33 4.77 23.47 4.23
N PRO A 34 5.38 23.91 3.11
CA PRO A 34 5.17 25.26 2.60
C PRO A 34 3.73 25.56 2.16
N GLN A 35 3.01 24.64 1.51
CA GLN A 35 1.61 24.92 1.10
C GLN A 35 0.69 25.08 2.30
N ARG A 36 0.79 24.20 3.31
CA ARG A 36 -0.03 24.31 4.53
C ARG A 36 0.34 25.52 5.38
N SER A 37 1.61 25.92 5.37
CA SER A 37 2.05 27.15 6.03
C SER A 37 1.47 28.40 5.35
N GLU A 38 1.50 28.45 4.01
CA GLU A 38 0.87 29.51 3.21
C GLU A 38 -0.63 29.58 3.48
N GLU A 39 -1.33 28.45 3.42
CA GLU A 39 -2.79 28.37 3.67
C GLU A 39 -3.17 28.86 5.07
N ARG A 40 -2.40 28.48 6.10
CA ARG A 40 -2.62 28.96 7.48
C ARG A 40 -2.40 30.46 7.63
N ALA A 41 -1.38 31.00 6.99
CA ALA A 41 -1.12 32.44 7.00
C ALA A 41 -2.22 33.22 6.26
N GLN A 42 -2.68 32.72 5.10
CA GLN A 42 -3.85 33.28 4.39
C GLN A 42 -5.12 33.25 5.25
N GLN A 43 -5.37 32.14 5.96
CA GLN A 43 -6.51 32.04 6.88
C GLN A 43 -6.40 33.04 8.04
N ALA A 44 -5.21 33.22 8.63
CA ALA A 44 -4.99 34.21 9.67
C ALA A 44 -5.19 35.64 9.17
N ALA A 45 -4.69 35.96 7.97
CA ALA A 45 -4.91 37.25 7.32
C ALA A 45 -6.41 37.49 7.06
N ALA A 46 -7.13 36.51 6.52
CA ALA A 46 -8.57 36.60 6.26
C ALA A 46 -9.39 36.77 7.55
N GLN A 47 -9.03 36.08 8.64
CA GLN A 47 -9.65 36.28 9.96
C GLN A 47 -9.40 37.68 10.50
N PHE A 48 -8.17 38.19 10.38
CA PHE A 48 -7.87 39.57 10.74
C PHE A 48 -8.70 40.56 9.90
N TYR A 49 -8.79 40.34 8.59
CA TYR A 49 -9.62 41.15 7.70
C TYR A 49 -11.07 41.20 8.20
N ALA A 50 -11.68 40.04 8.39
CA ALA A 50 -13.07 39.91 8.83
C ALA A 50 -13.35 40.56 10.20
N ALA A 51 -12.37 40.57 11.11
CA ALA A 51 -12.50 41.16 12.44
C ALA A 51 -12.12 42.66 12.51
N SER A 52 -11.49 43.21 11.47
CA SER A 52 -11.04 44.60 11.41
C SER A 52 -12.13 45.57 10.91
N ALA A 53 -11.80 46.85 10.77
CA ALA A 53 -12.70 47.81 10.12
C ALA A 53 -12.76 47.65 8.58
N LEU A 54 -11.82 46.89 7.98
CA LEU A 54 -11.67 46.78 6.53
C LEU A 54 -12.92 46.30 5.78
N PRO A 55 -13.69 45.28 6.24
CA PRO A 55 -14.86 44.80 5.51
C PRO A 55 -15.91 45.89 5.33
N GLY A 56 -16.10 46.75 6.34
CA GLY A 56 -17.03 47.87 6.30
C GLY A 56 -16.56 49.02 5.41
N ILE A 57 -15.25 49.13 5.17
CA ILE A 57 -14.66 50.20 4.36
C ILE A 57 -14.54 49.76 2.90
N GLU A 58 -13.90 48.61 2.64
CA GLU A 58 -13.48 48.22 1.30
C GLU A 58 -14.56 47.48 0.52
N LEU A 59 -15.29 46.55 1.13
CA LEU A 59 -16.24 45.69 0.40
C LEU A 59 -17.41 46.45 -0.24
N PRO A 60 -18.03 47.46 0.42
CA PRO A 60 -19.03 48.29 -0.25
C PRO A 60 -18.47 49.05 -1.44
N ARG A 61 -17.28 49.63 -1.30
CA ARG A 61 -16.61 50.36 -2.38
C ARG A 61 -16.23 49.42 -3.54
N PHE A 62 -15.89 48.17 -3.24
CA PHE A 62 -15.64 47.13 -4.24
C PHE A 62 -16.91 46.77 -5.02
N VAL A 63 -18.03 46.52 -4.33
CA VAL A 63 -19.31 46.22 -4.99
C VAL A 63 -19.76 47.41 -5.86
N ASP A 64 -19.66 48.64 -5.35
CA ASP A 64 -19.98 49.85 -6.11
C ASP A 64 -19.09 49.99 -7.36
N TRP A 65 -17.79 49.69 -7.24
CA TRP A 65 -16.87 49.70 -8.38
C TRP A 65 -17.25 48.65 -9.43
N LEU A 66 -17.61 47.43 -9.01
CA LEU A 66 -18.09 46.39 -9.93
C LEU A 66 -19.35 46.83 -10.67
N GLU A 67 -20.28 47.50 -10.00
CA GLU A 67 -21.49 48.03 -10.64
C GLU A 67 -21.18 49.14 -11.64
N ARG A 68 -20.30 50.08 -11.29
CA ARG A 68 -19.90 51.19 -12.19
C ARG A 68 -19.13 50.73 -13.42
N THR A 69 -18.40 49.63 -13.30
CA THR A 69 -17.61 49.04 -14.40
C THR A 69 -18.39 48.00 -15.21
N ASP A 70 -19.67 47.79 -14.90
CA ASP A 70 -20.53 46.78 -15.51
C ASP A 70 -19.90 45.37 -15.49
N SER A 71 -19.27 45.02 -14.37
CA SER A 71 -18.60 43.74 -14.21
C SER A 71 -19.61 42.58 -14.15
N PRO A 72 -19.36 41.45 -14.84
CA PRO A 72 -20.28 40.31 -14.87
C PRO A 72 -20.53 39.68 -13.49
N ILE A 73 -19.63 39.91 -12.52
CA ILE A 73 -19.78 39.40 -11.15
C ILE A 73 -20.52 40.36 -10.21
N ALA A 74 -20.89 41.57 -10.65
CA ALA A 74 -21.49 42.62 -9.81
C ALA A 74 -22.75 42.15 -9.08
N LYS A 75 -23.69 41.50 -9.80
CA LYS A 75 -24.93 40.97 -9.20
C LYS A 75 -24.67 39.95 -8.10
N GLN A 76 -23.70 39.05 -8.32
CA GLN A 76 -23.32 38.05 -7.32
C GLN A 76 -22.64 38.69 -6.11
N ALA A 77 -21.73 39.65 -6.35
CA ALA A 77 -21.02 40.38 -5.30
C ALA A 77 -22.01 41.14 -4.39
N LYS A 78 -23.01 41.81 -4.98
CA LYS A 78 -24.08 42.49 -4.24
C LYS A 78 -24.92 41.52 -3.38
N ALA A 79 -25.23 40.34 -3.91
CA ALA A 79 -25.97 39.31 -3.17
C ALA A 79 -25.17 38.80 -1.95
N LEU A 80 -23.86 38.63 -2.08
CA LEU A 80 -22.98 38.22 -0.98
C LEU A 80 -22.86 39.31 0.08
N GLN A 81 -22.69 40.56 -0.35
CA GLN A 81 -22.67 41.72 0.53
C GLN A 81 -23.97 41.82 1.35
N LYS A 82 -25.13 41.70 0.70
CA LYS A 82 -26.45 41.72 1.38
C LYS A 82 -26.61 40.60 2.41
N ARG A 83 -25.96 39.45 2.19
CA ARG A 83 -25.95 38.30 3.11
C ARG A 83 -24.88 38.41 4.20
N GLY A 84 -24.05 39.45 4.20
CA GLY A 84 -22.94 39.60 5.14
C GLY A 84 -21.83 38.57 4.98
N LEU A 85 -21.68 37.96 3.79
CA LEU A 85 -20.69 36.92 3.53
C LEU A 85 -19.34 37.56 3.16
N VAL A 86 -18.49 37.77 4.17
CA VAL A 86 -17.21 38.49 4.05
C VAL A 86 -16.18 37.68 3.25
N GLU A 87 -15.82 36.45 3.65
CA GLU A 87 -14.73 35.71 2.95
C GLU A 87 -14.98 35.50 1.45
N PRO A 88 -16.17 35.07 0.99
CA PRO A 88 -16.41 34.87 -0.44
C PRO A 88 -16.35 36.16 -1.27
N LEU A 89 -16.58 37.31 -0.63
CA LEU A 89 -16.49 38.63 -1.26
C LEU A 89 -15.04 39.15 -1.26
N LEU A 90 -14.32 38.95 -0.16
CA LEU A 90 -12.87 39.20 -0.07
C LEU A 90 -12.11 38.42 -1.16
N GLN A 91 -12.35 37.12 -1.30
CA GLN A 91 -11.71 36.30 -2.34
C GLN A 91 -11.96 36.81 -3.77
N ARG A 92 -13.11 37.44 -4.03
CA ARG A 92 -13.39 38.07 -5.33
C ARG A 92 -12.61 39.36 -5.49
N MET A 93 -12.61 40.22 -4.46
CA MET A 93 -11.85 41.47 -4.46
C MET A 93 -10.36 41.23 -4.66
N GLU A 94 -9.81 40.19 -4.02
CA GLU A 94 -8.40 39.83 -4.15
C GLU A 94 -8.00 39.32 -5.55
N ARG A 95 -8.99 38.86 -6.34
CA ARG A 95 -8.79 38.43 -7.73
C ARG A 95 -8.99 39.57 -8.75
N GLU A 96 -9.27 40.78 -8.29
CA GLU A 96 -9.50 41.96 -9.14
C GLU A 96 -8.29 42.92 -9.07
N PRO A 97 -7.25 42.70 -9.90
CA PRO A 97 -5.99 43.45 -9.79
C PRO A 97 -6.16 44.96 -10.03
N LYS A 98 -7.11 45.34 -10.89
CA LYS A 98 -7.42 46.75 -11.18
C LYS A 98 -7.96 47.48 -9.95
N PHE A 99 -8.93 46.87 -9.26
CA PHE A 99 -9.48 47.44 -8.04
C PHE A 99 -8.43 47.51 -6.93
N LEU A 100 -7.64 46.45 -6.74
CA LEU A 100 -6.56 46.43 -5.74
C LEU A 100 -5.51 47.52 -5.99
N ALA A 101 -5.16 47.81 -7.24
CA ALA A 101 -4.23 48.90 -7.57
C ALA A 101 -4.81 50.27 -7.20
N LEU A 102 -6.10 50.51 -7.47
CA LEU A 102 -6.79 51.74 -7.07
C LEU A 102 -6.90 51.85 -5.54
N LEU A 103 -7.19 50.73 -4.86
CA LEU A 103 -7.27 50.67 -3.41
C LEU A 103 -5.93 51.02 -2.76
N ARG A 104 -4.85 50.37 -3.21
CA ARG A 104 -3.49 50.59 -2.67
C ARG A 104 -2.90 51.95 -2.99
N SER A 105 -3.29 52.56 -4.11
CA SER A 105 -2.88 53.94 -4.44
C SER A 105 -3.64 55.01 -3.67
N GLY A 106 -4.58 54.63 -2.79
CA GLY A 106 -5.38 55.57 -2.01
C GLY A 106 -6.48 56.25 -2.83
N GLN A 107 -6.77 55.81 -4.05
CA GLN A 107 -7.84 56.41 -4.87
C GLN A 107 -9.24 55.97 -4.40
N ILE A 108 -9.35 54.80 -3.76
CA ILE A 108 -10.62 54.29 -3.22
C ILE A 108 -10.90 54.84 -1.81
N VAL A 109 -9.85 55.06 -1.02
CA VAL A 109 -9.91 55.64 0.34
C VAL A 109 -8.88 56.78 0.42
N PRO A 110 -9.20 57.96 -0.13
CA PRO A 110 -8.26 59.09 -0.17
C PRO A 110 -7.95 59.64 1.22
N ALA A 111 -6.87 60.41 1.35
CA ALA A 111 -6.47 61.03 2.63
C ALA A 111 -7.53 61.98 3.23
N SER A 112 -8.49 62.44 2.42
CA SER A 112 -9.63 63.23 2.86
C SER A 112 -10.79 62.39 3.44
N ASP A 113 -10.76 61.07 3.29
CA ASP A 113 -11.79 60.18 3.85
C ASP A 113 -11.64 60.12 5.39
N PRO A 114 -12.70 60.38 6.18
CA PRO A 114 -12.63 60.31 7.64
C PRO A 114 -12.17 58.95 8.19
N LEU A 115 -12.31 57.88 7.40
CA LEU A 115 -11.89 56.54 7.77
C LEU A 115 -10.46 56.20 7.30
N HIS A 116 -9.75 57.14 6.66
CA HIS A 116 -8.45 56.90 6.03
C HIS A 116 -7.38 56.40 7.01
N GLU A 117 -7.18 57.06 8.15
CA GLU A 117 -6.16 56.62 9.13
C GLU A 117 -6.43 55.20 9.64
N ARG A 118 -7.71 54.90 9.92
CA ARG A 118 -8.10 53.58 10.40
C ARG A 118 -7.93 52.52 9.31
N TRP A 119 -8.35 52.83 8.10
CA TRP A 119 -8.15 51.98 6.93
C TRP A 119 -6.67 51.71 6.69
N GLN A 120 -5.82 52.74 6.68
CA GLN A 120 -4.39 52.62 6.44
C GLN A 120 -3.74 51.72 7.49
N THR A 121 -4.05 51.93 8.77
CA THR A 121 -3.53 51.11 9.88
C THR A 121 -3.93 49.64 9.75
N ASP A 122 -5.23 49.35 9.58
CA ASP A 122 -5.72 47.98 9.48
C ASP A 122 -5.23 47.33 8.16
N ARG A 123 -5.18 48.08 7.05
CA ARG A 123 -4.76 47.57 5.74
C ARG A 123 -3.27 47.24 5.71
N SER A 124 -2.42 48.11 6.24
CA SER A 124 -0.98 47.82 6.37
C SER A 124 -0.73 46.58 7.23
N ARG A 125 -1.52 46.40 8.31
CA ARG A 125 -1.44 45.18 9.12
C ARG A 125 -1.95 43.95 8.39
N TYR A 126 -3.05 44.05 7.63
CA TYR A 126 -3.54 42.97 6.78
C TYR A 126 -2.49 42.53 5.75
N GLU A 127 -1.88 43.50 5.07
CA GLU A 127 -0.85 43.23 4.05
C GLU A 127 0.42 42.63 4.67
N ALA A 128 0.79 43.03 5.88
CA ALA A 128 1.90 42.42 6.62
C ALA A 128 1.63 40.96 7.06
N LEU A 129 0.36 40.54 7.13
CA LEU A 129 -0.03 39.15 7.45
C LEU A 129 -0.10 38.25 6.21
N GLN A 130 -0.12 38.83 5.00
CA GLN A 130 -0.19 38.05 3.76
C GLN A 130 1.12 37.29 3.55
N PRO A 131 1.08 35.97 3.32
CA PRO A 131 2.29 35.22 3.06
C PRO A 131 2.82 35.51 1.66
N GLU A 132 4.13 35.34 1.50
CA GLU A 132 4.74 35.21 0.18
C GLU A 132 4.10 34.04 -0.58
N PRO A 133 3.64 34.25 -1.83
CA PRO A 133 2.94 33.23 -2.58
C PRO A 133 3.88 32.07 -2.93
N PHE A 134 3.69 30.93 -2.28
CA PHE A 134 4.47 29.72 -2.55
C PHE A 134 3.80 28.89 -3.65
N THR A 135 2.51 28.62 -3.52
CA THR A 135 1.79 27.71 -4.44
C THR A 135 1.75 28.29 -5.85
N THR A 136 1.32 29.53 -6.03
CA THR A 136 1.25 30.16 -7.37
C THR A 136 2.63 30.44 -7.97
N ARG A 137 3.66 30.62 -7.14
CA ARG A 137 5.06 30.75 -7.61
C ARG A 137 5.57 29.48 -8.28
N TRP A 138 5.13 28.31 -7.86
CA TRP A 138 5.58 27.01 -8.38
C TRP A 138 4.55 26.27 -9.24
N ALA A 139 3.31 26.79 -9.30
CA ALA A 139 2.25 26.32 -10.19
C ALA A 139 2.40 26.86 -11.62
N LYS A 140 1.71 26.23 -12.56
CA LYS A 140 1.60 26.73 -13.95
C LYS A 140 0.63 27.89 -13.97
N ASN A 141 1.02 29.02 -14.55
CA ASN A 141 0.12 30.14 -14.79
C ASN A 141 -0.36 30.08 -16.25
N TYR A 142 -1.68 30.07 -16.45
CA TYR A 142 -2.29 30.01 -17.78
C TYR A 142 -2.75 31.38 -18.32
N ALA A 143 -2.37 32.50 -17.69
CA ALA A 143 -2.63 33.83 -18.24
C ALA A 143 -1.85 34.07 -19.56
N LEU A 144 -2.42 34.84 -20.49
CA LEU A 144 -1.80 35.13 -21.80
C LEU A 144 -0.48 35.90 -21.67
N ASP A 145 -0.39 36.76 -20.66
CA ASP A 145 0.73 37.63 -20.33
C ASP A 145 1.69 37.00 -19.30
N ALA A 146 1.43 35.77 -18.86
CA ALA A 146 2.29 35.09 -17.90
C ALA A 146 3.69 34.83 -18.49
N PRO A 147 4.77 35.12 -17.74
CA PRO A 147 6.12 34.80 -18.20
C PRO A 147 6.31 33.29 -18.32
N MET A 148 6.96 32.86 -19.40
CA MET A 148 7.31 31.45 -19.61
C MET A 148 8.29 30.98 -18.55
N ARG A 149 7.86 30.02 -17.72
CA ARG A 149 8.68 29.44 -16.63
C ARG A 149 8.71 27.92 -16.74
N PRO A 150 9.57 27.33 -17.58
CA PRO A 150 9.59 25.88 -17.83
C PRO A 150 9.76 25.02 -16.57
N VAL A 151 10.44 25.53 -15.54
CA VAL A 151 10.56 24.84 -14.24
C VAL A 151 9.21 24.48 -13.63
N THR A 152 8.18 25.32 -13.85
CA THR A 152 6.82 25.09 -13.35
C THR A 152 6.13 23.88 -13.98
N TRP A 153 6.60 23.42 -15.14
CA TRP A 153 6.07 22.22 -15.78
C TRP A 153 6.42 20.94 -15.01
N ILE A 154 7.46 21.01 -14.19
CA ILE A 154 7.88 19.94 -13.28
C ILE A 154 7.40 20.24 -11.87
N THR A 155 7.65 21.44 -11.32
CA THR A 155 7.33 21.73 -9.91
C THR A 155 5.84 21.71 -9.62
N ALA A 156 4.99 22.06 -10.61
CA ALA A 156 3.55 21.97 -10.44
C ALA A 156 3.05 20.54 -10.17
N ALA A 157 3.82 19.51 -10.57
CA ALA A 157 3.50 18.12 -10.28
C ALA A 157 3.73 17.73 -8.80
N PHE A 158 4.27 18.63 -7.98
CA PHE A 158 4.50 18.40 -6.54
C PHE A 158 3.58 19.21 -5.63
N LEU A 159 2.69 20.01 -6.22
CA LEU A 159 1.73 20.85 -5.51
C LEU A 159 0.34 20.20 -5.54
N HIS A 160 -0.46 20.42 -4.51
CA HIS A 160 -1.85 19.94 -4.44
C HIS A 160 -2.80 21.03 -3.95
N VAL A 161 -4.06 20.98 -4.42
CA VAL A 161 -5.10 21.96 -4.06
C VAL A 161 -5.62 21.71 -2.65
N ASP A 162 -5.79 20.43 -2.29
CA ASP A 162 -6.34 20.01 -1.01
C ASP A 162 -5.83 18.61 -0.62
N THR A 163 -6.19 18.18 0.59
CA THR A 163 -5.74 16.91 1.16
C THR A 163 -6.29 15.70 0.39
N SER A 164 -7.52 15.77 -0.11
CA SER A 164 -8.12 14.68 -0.87
C SER A 164 -7.43 14.47 -2.22
N HIS A 165 -7.05 15.57 -2.88
CA HIS A 165 -6.27 15.54 -4.11
C HIS A 165 -4.88 14.92 -3.89
N LEU A 166 -4.21 15.27 -2.78
CA LEU A 166 -2.93 14.63 -2.40
C LEU A 166 -3.11 13.12 -2.20
N VAL A 167 -4.03 12.71 -1.33
CA VAL A 167 -4.25 11.29 -1.01
C VAL A 167 -4.59 10.48 -2.25
N GLY A 168 -5.45 11.02 -3.11
CA GLY A 168 -5.79 10.40 -4.41
C GLY A 168 -4.55 10.19 -5.27
N ASN A 169 -3.74 11.24 -5.49
CA ASN A 169 -2.53 11.12 -6.30
C ASN A 169 -1.52 10.13 -5.69
N MET A 170 -1.34 10.13 -4.36
CA MET A 170 -0.37 9.24 -3.71
C MET A 170 -0.80 7.78 -3.79
N LEU A 171 -2.11 7.48 -3.70
CA LEU A 171 -2.64 6.13 -3.89
C LEU A 171 -2.32 5.60 -5.30
N PHE A 172 -2.62 6.38 -6.33
CA PHE A 172 -2.36 5.99 -7.71
C PHE A 172 -0.86 5.93 -8.03
N LEU A 173 -0.08 6.89 -7.52
CA LEU A 173 1.38 6.87 -7.62
C LEU A 173 1.97 5.63 -6.97
N PHE A 174 1.51 5.25 -5.79
CA PHE A 174 1.96 4.02 -5.12
C PHE A 174 1.64 2.79 -5.98
N MET A 175 0.40 2.69 -6.46
CA MET A 175 -0.10 1.54 -7.20
C MET A 175 0.61 1.32 -8.55
N PHE A 176 0.71 2.37 -9.37
CA PHE A 176 1.34 2.28 -10.68
C PHE A 176 2.85 2.47 -10.61
N GLY A 177 3.32 3.37 -9.76
CA GLY A 177 4.74 3.66 -9.58
C GLY A 177 5.53 2.45 -9.12
N PHE A 178 5.00 1.66 -8.17
CA PHE A 178 5.62 0.41 -7.72
C PHE A 178 5.94 -0.50 -8.91
N SER A 179 4.92 -0.81 -9.72
CA SER A 179 5.05 -1.75 -10.84
C SER A 179 5.97 -1.22 -11.94
N VAL A 180 5.90 0.08 -12.24
CA VAL A 180 6.71 0.72 -13.28
C VAL A 180 8.16 0.90 -12.84
N GLU A 181 8.42 1.24 -11.58
CA GLU A 181 9.78 1.36 -11.04
C GLU A 181 10.51 0.03 -11.02
N LEU A 182 9.83 -1.04 -10.61
CA LEU A 182 10.44 -2.38 -10.64
C LEU A 182 10.86 -2.75 -12.07
N MET A 183 10.01 -2.47 -13.06
CA MET A 183 10.31 -2.78 -14.46
C MET A 183 11.46 -1.93 -15.05
N LEU A 184 11.42 -0.61 -14.82
CA LEU A 184 12.35 0.33 -15.47
C LEU A 184 13.66 0.51 -14.70
N GLY A 185 13.65 0.22 -13.39
CA GLY A 185 14.68 0.66 -12.46
C GLY A 185 14.55 2.14 -12.10
N ARG A 186 15.14 2.51 -10.96
CA ARG A 186 14.96 3.80 -10.28
C ARG A 186 15.20 5.04 -11.16
N GLY A 187 16.32 5.05 -11.91
CA GLY A 187 16.73 6.21 -12.71
C GLY A 187 15.83 6.44 -13.93
N THR A 188 15.56 5.40 -14.71
CA THR A 188 14.66 5.50 -15.88
C THR A 188 13.23 5.80 -15.44
N TYR A 189 12.78 5.21 -14.33
CA TYR A 189 11.48 5.52 -13.73
C TYR A 189 11.36 7.01 -13.38
N LEU A 190 12.33 7.58 -12.65
CA LEU A 190 12.31 8.99 -12.29
C LEU A 190 12.28 9.89 -13.53
N LEU A 191 13.14 9.62 -14.52
CA LEU A 191 13.16 10.38 -15.77
C LEU A 191 11.80 10.34 -16.47
N PHE A 192 11.21 9.16 -16.60
CA PHE A 192 9.93 8.98 -17.27
C PHE A 192 8.76 9.63 -16.51
N TYR A 193 8.79 9.61 -15.18
CA TYR A 193 7.84 10.34 -14.33
C TYR A 193 7.91 11.85 -14.59
N LEU A 194 9.12 12.44 -14.60
CA LEU A 194 9.32 13.87 -14.84
C LEU A 194 8.96 14.28 -16.27
N LEU A 195 9.29 13.46 -17.28
CA LEU A 195 8.86 13.70 -18.66
C LEU A 195 7.34 13.60 -18.80
N GLY A 196 6.69 12.69 -18.07
CA GLY A 196 5.24 12.61 -17.96
C GLY A 196 4.61 13.89 -17.40
N ALA A 197 5.20 14.45 -16.33
CA ALA A 197 4.80 15.74 -15.78
C ALA A 197 4.90 16.87 -16.83
N VAL A 198 6.01 16.91 -17.57
CA VAL A 198 6.20 17.87 -18.66
C VAL A 198 5.16 17.69 -19.76
N GLY A 199 4.91 16.47 -20.21
CA GLY A 199 3.92 16.18 -21.25
C GLY A 199 2.49 16.60 -20.86
N GLY A 200 2.09 16.32 -19.62
CA GLY A 200 0.82 16.81 -19.08
C GLY A 200 0.78 18.34 -18.98
N SER A 201 1.89 18.95 -18.56
CA SER A 201 2.02 20.40 -18.46
C SER A 201 1.90 21.10 -19.82
N VAL A 202 2.55 20.58 -20.86
CA VAL A 202 2.48 21.11 -22.23
C VAL A 202 1.04 21.05 -22.76
N LEU A 203 0.36 19.90 -22.68
CA LEU A 203 -0.99 19.77 -23.23
C LEU A 203 -2.00 20.62 -22.45
N SER A 204 -1.90 20.66 -21.12
CA SER A 204 -2.73 21.55 -20.30
C SER A 204 -2.46 23.04 -20.55
N GLY A 205 -1.20 23.41 -20.79
CA GLY A 205 -0.82 24.79 -21.12
C GLY A 205 -1.42 25.25 -22.43
N TRP A 206 -1.41 24.38 -23.46
CA TRP A 206 -2.07 24.65 -24.73
C TRP A 206 -3.58 24.78 -24.58
N ALA A 207 -4.22 23.85 -23.86
CA ALA A 207 -5.68 23.80 -23.77
C ALA A 207 -6.31 24.89 -22.88
N TYR A 208 -5.60 25.34 -21.85
CA TYR A 208 -6.11 26.33 -20.88
C TYR A 208 -5.49 27.72 -21.04
N ALA A 209 -4.71 27.94 -22.11
CA ALA A 209 -4.11 29.24 -22.41
C ALA A 209 -5.16 30.36 -22.41
N GLY A 210 -4.86 31.44 -21.69
CA GLY A 210 -5.72 32.62 -21.56
C GLY A 210 -6.85 32.53 -20.55
N THR A 211 -6.99 31.41 -19.83
CA THR A 211 -7.99 31.32 -18.75
C THR A 211 -7.62 32.12 -17.50
N GLY A 212 -6.36 32.53 -17.36
CA GLY A 212 -5.86 33.22 -16.15
C GLY A 212 -5.83 32.35 -14.90
N SER A 213 -6.09 31.05 -15.04
CA SER A 213 -6.10 30.08 -13.94
C SER A 213 -4.72 29.47 -13.69
N TYR A 214 -4.58 28.73 -12.59
CA TYR A 214 -3.36 28.00 -12.26
C TYR A 214 -3.55 26.49 -12.37
N GLY A 215 -2.55 25.80 -12.93
CA GLY A 215 -2.53 24.35 -13.05
C GLY A 215 -1.50 23.71 -12.12
N LEU A 216 -1.94 22.77 -11.28
CA LEU A 216 -1.09 22.04 -10.34
C LEU A 216 -1.65 20.65 -10.01
N GLY A 217 -0.79 19.74 -9.54
CA GLY A 217 -1.14 18.35 -9.22
C GLY A 217 -0.20 17.33 -9.85
N ALA A 218 0.14 16.27 -9.10
CA ALA A 218 0.93 15.15 -9.58
C ALA A 218 0.23 14.31 -10.67
N SER A 219 -1.07 14.53 -10.87
CA SER A 219 -1.97 13.70 -11.66
C SER A 219 -1.55 13.52 -13.13
N GLY A 220 -0.91 14.51 -13.76
CA GLY A 220 -0.33 14.34 -15.11
C GLY A 220 0.82 13.33 -15.15
N ALA A 221 1.72 13.39 -14.16
CA ALA A 221 2.82 12.43 -14.04
C ALA A 221 2.32 11.02 -13.69
N VAL A 222 1.32 10.94 -12.81
CA VAL A 222 0.64 9.68 -12.47
C VAL A 222 -0.07 9.09 -13.69
N ALA A 223 -0.76 9.89 -14.48
CA ALA A 223 -1.39 9.44 -15.73
C ALA A 223 -0.35 8.91 -16.73
N ALA A 224 0.86 9.47 -16.76
CA ALA A 224 1.96 8.91 -17.53
C ALA A 224 2.34 7.50 -17.05
N LEU A 225 2.43 7.28 -15.74
CA LEU A 225 2.67 5.93 -15.19
C LEU A 225 1.54 4.96 -15.56
N MET A 226 0.28 5.42 -15.58
CA MET A 226 -0.85 4.61 -16.05
C MET A 226 -0.72 4.24 -17.53
N GLY A 227 -0.33 5.19 -18.39
CA GLY A 227 -0.04 4.95 -19.80
C GLY A 227 1.09 3.94 -20.00
N MET A 228 2.17 4.08 -19.21
CA MET A 228 3.27 3.12 -19.19
C MET A 228 2.80 1.74 -18.76
N TYR A 229 2.04 1.65 -17.67
CA TYR A 229 1.49 0.40 -17.15
C TYR A 229 0.59 -0.28 -18.19
N ALA A 230 -0.28 0.46 -18.87
CA ALA A 230 -1.15 -0.11 -19.89
C ALA A 230 -0.37 -0.66 -21.09
N VAL A 231 0.66 0.04 -21.57
CA VAL A 231 1.55 -0.49 -22.62
C VAL A 231 2.32 -1.72 -22.12
N MET A 232 2.77 -1.69 -20.87
CA MET A 232 3.56 -2.74 -20.24
C MET A 232 2.77 -3.96 -19.81
N TYR A 233 1.44 -3.93 -19.69
CA TYR A 233 0.62 -5.09 -19.33
C TYR A 233 -0.37 -5.47 -20.44
N ARG A 234 -0.77 -4.53 -21.30
CA ARG A 234 -1.60 -4.73 -22.49
C ARG A 234 -2.82 -5.64 -22.22
N LEU A 235 -2.82 -6.86 -22.76
CA LEU A 235 -3.91 -7.83 -22.60
C LEU A 235 -3.81 -8.70 -21.34
N ARG A 236 -2.79 -8.51 -20.48
CA ARG A 236 -2.68 -9.27 -19.23
C ARG A 236 -3.87 -8.95 -18.34
N ARG A 237 -4.50 -10.02 -17.89
CA ARG A 237 -5.65 -10.03 -16.99
C ARG A 237 -5.15 -9.79 -15.57
N VAL A 238 -5.45 -8.61 -15.02
CA VAL A 238 -5.09 -8.22 -13.66
C VAL A 238 -6.32 -8.32 -12.78
N ARG A 239 -6.14 -8.76 -11.53
CA ARG A 239 -7.21 -8.74 -10.53
C ARG A 239 -7.42 -7.31 -10.05
N PHE A 240 -8.62 -6.82 -10.25
CA PHE A 240 -9.12 -5.56 -9.73
C PHE A 240 -10.01 -5.85 -8.54
N PHE A 241 -9.66 -5.32 -7.39
CA PHE A 241 -10.65 -5.13 -6.33
C PHE A 241 -11.70 -4.12 -6.80
N TYR A 242 -12.98 -4.30 -6.48
CA TYR A 242 -14.00 -3.27 -6.70
C TYR A 242 -14.97 -3.20 -5.53
N GLN A 243 -15.48 -1.98 -5.29
CA GLN A 243 -16.50 -1.69 -4.31
C GLN A 243 -17.78 -1.21 -4.97
N LEU A 244 -18.89 -1.92 -4.73
CA LEU A 244 -20.23 -1.49 -5.13
C LEU A 244 -21.13 -1.39 -3.89
N PHE A 245 -21.33 -0.17 -3.37
CA PHE A 245 -22.04 0.12 -2.11
C PHE A 245 -21.45 -0.62 -0.90
N PHE A 246 -22.01 -1.76 -0.50
CA PHE A 246 -21.52 -2.63 0.58
C PHE A 246 -20.97 -3.97 0.07
N TYR A 247 -20.87 -4.14 -1.24
CA TYR A 247 -20.37 -5.36 -1.89
C TYR A 247 -18.91 -5.20 -2.29
N PHE A 248 -18.06 -6.07 -1.74
CA PHE A 248 -16.61 -6.10 -1.94
C PHE A 248 -16.27 -7.35 -2.76
N ASN A 249 -15.71 -7.20 -3.96
CA ASN A 249 -15.33 -8.36 -4.76
C ASN A 249 -14.16 -8.05 -5.72
N TYR A 250 -13.66 -9.08 -6.40
CA TYR A 250 -12.58 -8.96 -7.38
C TYR A 250 -13.09 -9.29 -8.78
N VAL A 251 -12.73 -8.48 -9.77
CA VAL A 251 -12.91 -8.78 -11.18
C VAL A 251 -11.55 -8.92 -11.84
N THR A 252 -11.39 -9.91 -12.70
CA THR A 252 -10.15 -10.07 -13.48
C THR A 252 -10.39 -9.57 -14.89
N ALA A 253 -9.77 -8.47 -15.27
CA ALA A 253 -9.90 -7.90 -16.61
C ALA A 253 -8.54 -7.44 -17.17
N PRO A 254 -8.40 -7.26 -18.49
CA PRO A 254 -7.18 -6.69 -19.05
C PRO A 254 -6.83 -5.34 -18.42
N ALA A 255 -5.56 -5.12 -18.05
CA ALA A 255 -5.06 -3.83 -17.55
C ALA A 255 -5.43 -2.65 -18.46
N LEU A 256 -5.54 -2.91 -19.76
CA LEU A 256 -5.94 -1.93 -20.77
C LEU A 256 -7.38 -1.39 -20.58
N ILE A 257 -8.29 -2.13 -19.92
CA ILE A 257 -9.69 -1.68 -19.69
C ILE A 257 -9.77 -0.59 -18.62
N LEU A 258 -8.80 -0.51 -17.70
CA LEU A 258 -8.75 0.55 -16.69
C LEU A 258 -8.66 1.94 -17.31
N LEU A 259 -7.90 2.08 -18.41
CA LEU A 259 -7.66 3.38 -19.03
C LEU A 259 -8.94 3.99 -19.61
N PRO A 260 -9.72 3.31 -20.49
CA PRO A 260 -10.97 3.85 -20.98
C PRO A 260 -12.02 4.08 -19.88
N ALA A 261 -12.11 3.19 -18.89
CA ALA A 261 -13.08 3.34 -17.80
C ALA A 261 -12.77 4.55 -16.90
N TRP A 262 -11.49 4.76 -16.59
CA TRP A 262 -11.04 5.92 -15.82
C TRP A 262 -11.20 7.22 -16.61
N ILE A 263 -10.79 7.24 -17.89
CA ILE A 263 -10.97 8.39 -18.80
C ILE A 263 -12.46 8.72 -18.95
N ALA A 264 -13.33 7.72 -19.15
CA ALA A 264 -14.77 7.94 -19.27
C ALA A 264 -15.36 8.52 -17.98
N ASN A 265 -14.92 8.06 -16.82
CA ASN A 265 -15.32 8.63 -15.54
C ASN A 265 -14.86 10.09 -15.38
N GLU A 266 -13.61 10.42 -15.74
CA GLU A 266 -13.11 11.81 -15.74
C GLU A 266 -13.92 12.72 -16.67
N VAL A 267 -14.25 12.24 -17.88
CA VAL A 267 -15.08 12.96 -18.85
C VAL A 267 -16.50 13.16 -18.33
N LEU A 268 -17.12 12.13 -17.74
CA LEU A 268 -18.46 12.25 -17.14
C LEU A 268 -18.43 13.25 -15.97
N GLN A 269 -17.42 13.19 -15.09
CA GLN A 269 -17.28 14.15 -14.00
C GLN A 269 -17.08 15.58 -14.52
N HIS A 270 -16.34 15.78 -15.61
CA HIS A 270 -16.23 17.09 -16.27
C HIS A 270 -17.61 17.64 -16.67
N PHE A 271 -18.41 16.84 -17.37
CA PHE A 271 -19.73 17.24 -17.86
C PHE A 271 -20.75 17.48 -16.74
N PHE A 272 -20.70 16.69 -15.65
CA PHE A 272 -21.73 16.77 -14.60
C PHE A 272 -21.38 17.68 -13.42
N SER A 273 -20.09 17.93 -13.14
CA SER A 273 -19.66 18.70 -11.95
C SER A 273 -19.02 20.04 -12.26
N GLY A 274 -18.65 20.32 -13.51
CA GLY A 274 -17.96 21.55 -13.92
C GLY A 274 -16.59 21.78 -13.25
N GLN A 275 -16.07 20.80 -12.51
CA GLN A 275 -14.90 20.95 -11.63
C GLN A 275 -13.61 20.27 -12.12
N SER A 276 -13.54 19.68 -13.32
CA SER A 276 -12.29 19.02 -13.73
C SER A 276 -11.28 19.98 -14.39
N ALA A 277 -10.63 20.79 -13.55
CA ALA A 277 -9.40 21.45 -13.92
C ALA A 277 -8.27 20.40 -13.99
N GLY A 278 -8.06 19.78 -15.16
CA GLY A 278 -6.91 18.88 -15.33
C GLY A 278 -6.99 17.78 -16.39
N TYR A 279 -8.12 17.57 -17.05
CA TYR A 279 -8.26 16.46 -18.03
C TYR A 279 -7.15 16.48 -19.11
N MET A 280 -6.81 17.67 -19.62
CA MET A 280 -5.75 17.80 -20.62
C MET A 280 -4.35 17.51 -20.04
N ALA A 281 -4.15 17.74 -18.74
CA ALA A 281 -2.91 17.32 -18.08
C ALA A 281 -2.82 15.78 -17.99
N HIS A 282 -3.94 15.12 -17.67
CA HIS A 282 -4.00 13.65 -17.64
C HIS A 282 -3.77 13.04 -19.02
N LEU A 283 -4.45 13.56 -20.04
CA LEU A 283 -4.31 13.09 -21.42
C LEU A 283 -2.86 13.26 -21.92
N GLY A 284 -2.27 14.43 -21.68
CA GLY A 284 -0.90 14.72 -22.09
C GLY A 284 0.12 13.82 -21.38
N GLY A 285 -0.07 13.61 -20.08
CA GLY A 285 0.73 12.68 -19.31
C GLY A 285 0.62 11.25 -19.82
N LEU A 286 -0.61 10.74 -19.98
CA LEU A 286 -0.90 9.39 -20.45
C LEU A 286 -0.28 9.10 -21.81
N LEU A 287 -0.48 9.98 -22.80
CA LEU A 287 0.10 9.84 -24.14
C LEU A 287 1.62 9.84 -24.08
N THR A 288 2.20 10.73 -23.27
CA THR A 288 3.66 10.80 -23.09
C THR A 288 4.19 9.51 -22.48
N GLY A 289 3.58 9.02 -21.41
CA GLY A 289 4.00 7.79 -20.75
C GLY A 289 3.85 6.54 -21.63
N ALA A 290 2.72 6.42 -22.33
CA ALA A 290 2.50 5.34 -23.29
C ALA A 290 3.55 5.34 -24.40
N THR A 291 3.86 6.52 -24.96
CA THR A 291 4.88 6.68 -26.00
C THR A 291 6.27 6.34 -25.48
N LEU A 292 6.66 6.87 -24.32
CA LEU A 292 7.95 6.58 -23.70
C LEU A 292 8.14 5.08 -23.42
N MET A 293 7.12 4.41 -22.88
CA MET A 293 7.16 2.96 -22.65
C MET A 293 7.24 2.18 -23.96
N ALA A 294 6.46 2.55 -24.98
CA ALA A 294 6.50 1.89 -26.28
C ALA A 294 7.89 1.99 -26.92
N LEU A 295 8.51 3.17 -26.90
CA LEU A 295 9.87 3.39 -27.40
C LEU A 295 10.91 2.61 -26.59
N TYR A 296 10.75 2.54 -25.26
CA TYR A 296 11.64 1.78 -24.38
C TYR A 296 11.59 0.28 -24.70
N LEU A 297 10.38 -0.29 -24.83
CA LEU A 297 10.18 -1.70 -25.14
C LEU A 297 10.65 -2.10 -26.55
N ARG A 298 10.68 -1.15 -27.51
CA ARG A 298 11.28 -1.39 -28.84
C ARG A 298 12.79 -1.61 -28.76
N ARG A 299 13.48 -0.92 -27.85
CA ARG A 299 14.95 -1.06 -27.66
C ARG A 299 15.32 -2.18 -26.70
N LYS A 300 14.47 -2.49 -25.72
CA LYS A 300 14.67 -3.57 -24.75
C LYS A 300 13.44 -4.47 -24.73
N PRO A 301 13.44 -5.57 -25.52
CA PRO A 301 12.29 -6.46 -25.57
C PRO A 301 11.97 -7.00 -24.18
N ARG A 302 10.67 -7.16 -23.92
CA ARG A 302 10.07 -7.47 -22.61
C ARG A 302 10.69 -8.71 -21.93
N ALA A 303 11.15 -9.69 -22.71
CA ALA A 303 11.86 -10.87 -22.21
C ALA A 303 13.16 -10.49 -21.46
N ALA A 304 13.90 -9.49 -21.95
CA ALA A 304 15.11 -8.99 -21.29
C ALA A 304 14.82 -8.14 -20.04
N LEU A 305 13.57 -7.69 -19.86
CA LEU A 305 13.13 -6.94 -18.68
C LEU A 305 12.47 -7.85 -17.63
N ALA A 306 11.78 -8.92 -18.06
CA ALA A 306 11.27 -9.97 -17.19
C ALA A 306 12.41 -10.67 -16.41
N GLY A 307 13.60 -10.77 -17.02
CA GLY A 307 14.79 -11.31 -16.37
C GLY A 307 15.43 -10.43 -15.27
N ARG A 308 14.88 -9.23 -14.97
CA ARG A 308 15.45 -8.33 -13.95
C ARG A 308 14.82 -8.48 -12.56
N HIS A 309 13.62 -9.04 -12.47
CA HIS A 309 12.85 -9.09 -11.21
C HIS A 309 12.17 -10.41 -10.87
N SER A 310 12.23 -11.40 -11.75
CA SER A 310 12.21 -12.78 -11.25
C SER A 310 13.52 -12.98 -10.50
N ALA A 311 13.48 -13.53 -9.28
CA ALA A 311 14.66 -14.23 -8.76
C ALA A 311 15.24 -15.11 -9.89
N PRO A 312 16.56 -15.38 -9.94
CA PRO A 312 17.11 -16.29 -10.96
C PRO A 312 16.16 -17.48 -11.06
N ASP A 313 15.70 -17.77 -12.28
CA ASP A 313 14.85 -18.93 -12.55
C ASP A 313 15.67 -20.15 -12.11
N ASP A 314 15.49 -20.50 -10.85
CA ASP A 314 16.13 -21.63 -10.19
C ASP A 314 15.54 -22.94 -10.74
N GLY A 315 14.61 -22.85 -11.70
CA GLY A 315 13.87 -23.94 -12.29
C GLY A 315 12.66 -24.34 -11.46
N PHE A 316 12.32 -23.63 -10.37
CA PHE A 316 11.26 -24.06 -9.45
C PHE A 316 9.92 -24.22 -10.15
N ASP A 317 9.46 -23.19 -10.88
CA ASP A 317 8.16 -23.23 -11.54
C ASP A 317 8.13 -24.28 -12.66
N ALA A 318 9.27 -24.47 -13.35
CA ALA A 318 9.43 -25.52 -14.36
C ALA A 318 9.34 -26.93 -13.73
N HIS A 319 9.96 -27.15 -12.57
CA HIS A 319 9.86 -28.41 -11.83
C HIS A 319 8.43 -28.69 -11.35
N VAL A 320 7.73 -27.68 -10.82
CA VAL A 320 6.32 -27.81 -10.40
C VAL A 320 5.42 -28.14 -11.59
N ALA A 321 5.57 -27.43 -12.71
CA ALA A 321 4.80 -27.67 -13.92
C ALA A 321 5.06 -29.08 -14.49
N ASN A 322 6.33 -29.49 -14.54
CA ASN A 322 6.71 -30.82 -15.00
C ASN A 322 6.16 -31.92 -14.06
N ALA A 323 6.23 -31.72 -12.74
CA ALA A 323 5.70 -32.68 -11.77
C ALA A 323 4.19 -32.90 -11.92
N ARG A 324 3.42 -31.82 -12.15
CA ARG A 324 1.97 -31.90 -12.42
C ARG A 324 1.68 -32.62 -13.73
N ARG A 325 2.41 -32.29 -14.80
CA ARG A 325 2.26 -32.93 -16.12
C ARG A 325 2.56 -34.44 -16.06
N LEU A 326 3.63 -34.83 -15.39
CA LEU A 326 4.01 -36.24 -15.21
C LEU A 326 2.99 -36.98 -14.35
N GLY A 327 2.48 -36.33 -13.29
CA GLY A 327 1.39 -36.88 -12.48
C GLY A 327 0.12 -37.13 -13.29
N GLN A 328 -0.27 -36.20 -14.17
CA GLN A 328 -1.41 -36.36 -15.09
C GLN A 328 -1.18 -37.46 -16.12
N ALA A 329 0.07 -37.66 -16.55
CA ALA A 329 0.48 -38.75 -17.44
C ALA A 329 0.67 -40.09 -16.72
N LEU A 330 0.37 -40.17 -15.42
CA LEU A 330 0.56 -41.33 -14.56
C LEU A 330 2.02 -41.81 -14.42
N ASP A 331 3.01 -40.99 -14.82
CA ASP A 331 4.43 -41.23 -14.56
C ASP A 331 4.79 -40.81 -13.12
N MET A 332 4.56 -41.72 -12.17
CA MET A 332 4.75 -41.46 -10.75
C MET A 332 6.21 -41.22 -10.37
N GLU A 333 7.14 -41.98 -10.92
CA GLU A 333 8.57 -41.80 -10.62
C GLU A 333 9.07 -40.45 -11.15
N GLY A 334 8.71 -40.10 -12.39
CA GLY A 334 9.03 -38.80 -12.97
C GLY A 334 8.45 -37.65 -12.16
N ALA A 335 7.18 -37.78 -11.74
CA ALA A 335 6.51 -36.79 -10.90
C ALA A 335 7.22 -36.62 -9.54
N LEU A 336 7.58 -37.72 -8.87
CA LEU A 336 8.30 -37.68 -7.59
C LEU A 336 9.67 -37.02 -7.72
N ARG A 337 10.44 -37.33 -8.78
CA ARG A 337 11.73 -36.68 -9.06
C ARG A 337 11.56 -35.17 -9.23
N ALA A 338 10.55 -34.73 -9.97
CA ALA A 338 10.29 -33.32 -10.21
C ALA A 338 9.79 -32.58 -8.95
N TRP A 339 8.90 -33.21 -8.16
CA TRP A 339 8.46 -32.65 -6.87
C TRP A 339 9.62 -32.50 -5.87
N ARG A 340 10.53 -33.49 -5.81
CA ARG A 340 11.73 -33.43 -4.99
C ARG A 340 12.65 -32.28 -5.40
N ALA A 341 12.85 -32.08 -6.71
CA ALA A 341 13.66 -30.96 -7.22
C ALA A 341 13.03 -29.61 -6.84
N ALA A 342 11.71 -29.44 -6.99
CA ALA A 342 11.01 -28.24 -6.54
C ALA A 342 11.16 -28.03 -5.02
N ALA A 343 11.06 -29.09 -4.22
CA ALA A 343 11.21 -29.03 -2.76
C ALA A 343 12.66 -28.74 -2.31
N GLN A 344 13.68 -29.02 -3.13
CA GLN A 344 15.06 -28.63 -2.85
C GLN A 344 15.28 -27.13 -3.03
N LEU A 345 14.66 -26.55 -4.06
CA LEU A 345 14.75 -25.13 -4.36
C LEU A 345 13.98 -24.27 -3.35
N ARG A 346 12.75 -24.68 -3.00
CA ARG A 346 11.91 -23.96 -2.02
C ARG A 346 11.44 -24.91 -0.92
N PRO A 347 12.27 -25.15 0.10
CA PRO A 347 12.02 -26.24 1.04
C PRO A 347 10.93 -26.03 2.08
N ALA A 348 10.37 -24.82 2.15
CA ALA A 348 9.27 -24.48 3.04
C ALA A 348 7.95 -24.24 2.26
N ASP A 349 7.94 -24.45 0.95
CA ASP A 349 6.74 -24.28 0.13
C ASP A 349 5.71 -25.37 0.46
N THR A 350 4.60 -24.95 1.05
CA THR A 350 3.59 -25.89 1.57
C THR A 350 2.83 -26.61 0.47
N GLU A 351 2.62 -25.98 -0.70
CA GLU A 351 1.90 -26.63 -1.79
C GLU A 351 2.72 -27.75 -2.39
N VAL A 352 4.01 -27.49 -2.63
CA VAL A 352 4.96 -28.50 -3.12
C VAL A 352 5.09 -29.65 -2.14
N LEU A 353 5.26 -29.37 -0.85
CA LEU A 353 5.39 -30.43 0.16
C LEU A 353 4.12 -31.28 0.29
N ARG A 354 2.93 -30.67 0.20
CA ARG A 354 1.65 -31.40 0.17
C ARG A 354 1.57 -32.33 -1.04
N ALA A 355 1.87 -31.81 -2.23
CA ALA A 355 1.82 -32.58 -3.47
C ALA A 355 2.86 -33.72 -3.47
N TRP A 356 4.09 -33.43 -3.03
CA TRP A 356 5.16 -34.42 -2.95
C TRP A 356 4.81 -35.55 -1.96
N PHE A 357 4.35 -35.21 -0.75
CA PHE A 357 3.94 -36.21 0.24
C PHE A 357 2.72 -37.03 -0.22
N ALA A 358 1.73 -36.37 -0.84
CA ALA A 358 0.55 -37.04 -1.37
C ALA A 358 0.88 -38.01 -2.52
N ALA A 359 1.85 -37.68 -3.37
CA ALA A 359 2.35 -38.60 -4.40
C ALA A 359 3.20 -39.73 -3.80
N ALA A 360 4.06 -39.42 -2.83
CA ALA A 360 4.99 -40.40 -2.27
C ALA A 360 4.31 -41.47 -1.42
N ARG A 361 3.12 -41.19 -0.86
CA ARG A 361 2.37 -42.15 -0.02
C ARG A 361 1.97 -43.44 -0.75
N TYR A 362 1.95 -43.44 -2.09
CA TYR A 362 1.66 -44.64 -2.88
C TYR A 362 2.84 -45.63 -2.91
N ALA A 363 4.02 -45.21 -2.48
CA ALA A 363 5.20 -46.06 -2.29
C ALA A 363 5.74 -45.90 -0.85
N PRO A 364 5.09 -46.50 0.17
CA PRO A 364 5.39 -46.21 1.57
C PRO A 364 6.76 -46.67 2.08
N ALA A 365 7.46 -47.51 1.31
CA ALA A 365 8.84 -47.92 1.58
C ALA A 365 9.89 -46.99 0.94
N SER A 366 9.45 -46.02 0.12
CA SER A 366 10.34 -45.15 -0.64
C SER A 366 11.04 -44.10 0.23
N GLU A 367 12.26 -43.75 -0.15
CA GLU A 367 12.99 -42.63 0.47
C GLU A 367 12.27 -41.30 0.28
N ASP A 368 11.56 -41.11 -0.84
CA ASP A 368 10.75 -39.91 -1.09
C ASP A 368 9.63 -39.76 -0.05
N PHE A 369 8.95 -40.84 0.34
CA PHE A 369 7.90 -40.78 1.37
C PHE A 369 8.46 -40.38 2.73
N HIS A 370 9.56 -41.01 3.16
CA HIS A 370 10.21 -40.67 4.43
C HIS A 370 10.81 -39.25 4.43
N ARG A 371 11.37 -38.79 3.31
CA ARG A 371 11.94 -37.43 3.19
C ARG A 371 10.87 -36.35 3.16
N ALA A 372 9.80 -36.55 2.40
CA ALA A 372 8.68 -35.61 2.35
C ALA A 372 8.05 -35.43 3.73
N ALA A 373 7.78 -36.54 4.44
CA ALA A 373 7.27 -36.52 5.82
C ALA A 373 8.19 -35.73 6.76
N ARG A 374 9.49 -36.04 6.76
CA ARG A 374 10.48 -35.33 7.58
C ARG A 374 10.52 -33.83 7.29
N ARG A 375 10.36 -33.43 6.03
CA ARG A 375 10.35 -32.01 5.66
C ARG A 375 9.13 -31.29 6.24
N ILE A 376 7.95 -31.93 6.17
CA ILE A 376 6.72 -31.42 6.77
C ILE A 376 6.87 -31.27 8.29
N PHE A 377 7.42 -32.27 8.98
CA PHE A 377 7.63 -32.23 10.45
C PHE A 377 8.54 -31.07 10.90
N ARG A 378 9.47 -30.66 10.03
CA ARG A 378 10.43 -29.58 10.30
C ARG A 378 9.93 -28.18 9.93
N LEU A 379 8.74 -28.05 9.35
CA LEU A 379 8.20 -26.75 8.99
C LEU A 379 7.99 -25.84 10.23
N PRO A 380 8.23 -24.52 10.07
CA PRO A 380 7.94 -23.55 11.12
C PRO A 380 6.43 -23.32 11.23
N ALA A 381 5.75 -24.09 12.09
CA ALA A 381 4.33 -23.90 12.35
C ALA A 381 4.08 -22.77 13.36
N ARG A 382 3.59 -21.62 12.86
CA ARG A 382 3.18 -20.46 13.67
C ARG A 382 1.67 -20.29 13.75
N ASP A 383 0.94 -20.89 12.81
CA ASP A 383 -0.51 -20.84 12.69
C ASP A 383 -1.16 -22.21 12.94
N ALA A 384 -2.45 -22.20 13.27
CA ALA A 384 -3.21 -23.40 13.59
C ALA A 384 -3.36 -24.37 12.40
N ALA A 385 -3.43 -23.86 11.16
CA ALA A 385 -3.62 -24.69 9.98
C ALA A 385 -2.36 -25.51 9.65
N THR A 386 -1.17 -24.91 9.78
CA THR A 386 0.10 -25.62 9.63
C THR A 386 0.28 -26.66 10.74
N LEU A 387 -0.10 -26.35 11.98
CA LEU A 387 -0.05 -27.30 13.10
C LEU A 387 -0.95 -28.52 12.86
N ALA A 388 -2.20 -28.31 12.46
CA ALA A 388 -3.14 -29.39 12.13
C ALA A 388 -2.61 -30.26 10.99
N TRP A 389 -2.09 -29.63 9.92
CA TRP A 389 -1.53 -30.38 8.80
C TRP A 389 -0.28 -31.22 9.17
N GLN A 390 0.60 -30.71 10.04
CA GLN A 390 1.72 -31.49 10.55
C GLN A 390 1.24 -32.72 11.33
N HIS A 391 0.19 -32.57 12.13
CA HIS A 391 -0.40 -33.66 12.90
C HIS A 391 -1.06 -34.71 11.99
N ASP A 392 -1.87 -34.30 11.02
CA ASP A 392 -2.47 -35.20 10.03
C ASP A 392 -1.41 -35.97 9.23
N SER A 393 -0.37 -35.26 8.77
CA SER A 393 0.73 -35.87 8.01
C SER A 393 1.51 -36.88 8.85
N TYR A 394 1.67 -36.62 10.15
CA TYR A 394 2.30 -37.56 11.09
C TYR A 394 1.50 -38.85 11.23
N ARG A 395 0.17 -38.75 11.39
CA ARG A 395 -0.70 -39.93 11.50
C ARG A 395 -0.65 -40.78 10.23
N ILE A 396 -0.81 -40.15 9.07
CA ILE A 396 -0.70 -40.83 7.77
C ILE A 396 0.67 -41.51 7.63
N TYR A 397 1.74 -40.82 8.02
CA TYR A 397 3.08 -41.38 7.94
C TYR A 397 3.26 -42.59 8.87
N LEU A 398 2.75 -42.52 10.10
CA LEU A 398 2.82 -43.62 11.06
C LEU A 398 2.09 -44.87 10.57
N ASP A 399 0.92 -44.70 9.96
CA ASP A 399 0.10 -45.81 9.46
C ASP A 399 0.73 -46.50 8.24
N LEU A 400 1.27 -45.69 7.31
CA LEU A 400 1.69 -46.18 6.00
C LEU A 400 3.17 -46.57 5.95
N ALA A 401 4.07 -45.92 6.69
CA ALA A 401 5.51 -46.09 6.49
C ALA A 401 5.98 -47.56 6.58
N ARG A 402 6.87 -47.96 5.67
CA ARG A 402 7.48 -49.30 5.64
C ARG A 402 9.01 -49.21 5.56
N PRO A 403 9.79 -50.10 6.23
CA PRO A 403 9.34 -51.16 7.14
C PRO A 403 8.80 -50.63 8.48
N GLY A 404 8.92 -49.32 8.74
CA GLY A 404 8.32 -48.63 9.88
C GLY A 404 8.59 -47.12 9.80
N ALA A 405 8.00 -46.37 10.72
CA ALA A 405 8.21 -44.93 10.80
C ALA A 405 9.66 -44.60 11.22
N ARG A 406 10.31 -43.67 10.49
CA ARG A 406 11.70 -43.26 10.71
C ARG A 406 11.77 -41.80 11.18
N ILE A 407 11.47 -41.58 12.46
CA ILE A 407 11.45 -40.23 13.06
C ILE A 407 12.69 -40.07 13.94
N ALA A 408 13.49 -39.04 13.69
CA ALA A 408 14.66 -38.76 14.53
C ALA A 408 14.22 -38.23 15.92
N PRO A 409 14.97 -38.50 17.00
CA PRO A 409 14.64 -37.98 18.34
C PRO A 409 14.40 -36.47 18.40
N GLU A 410 15.16 -35.67 17.66
CA GLU A 410 14.96 -34.23 17.53
C GLU A 410 13.60 -33.86 16.91
N ASP A 411 13.17 -34.62 15.90
CA ASP A 411 11.90 -34.43 15.23
C ASP A 411 10.75 -34.91 16.11
N MET A 412 10.94 -35.98 16.90
CA MET A 412 9.98 -36.41 17.91
C MET A 412 9.75 -35.31 18.95
N ALA A 413 10.82 -34.76 19.55
CA ALA A 413 10.72 -33.69 20.54
C ALA A 413 10.03 -32.44 19.97
N ARG A 414 10.34 -32.10 18.70
CA ARG A 414 9.67 -31.01 17.98
C ARG A 414 8.18 -31.27 17.83
N LEU A 415 7.79 -32.45 17.34
CA LEU A 415 6.41 -32.82 17.10
C LEU A 415 5.60 -32.91 18.41
N VAL A 416 6.16 -33.44 19.50
CA VAL A 416 5.52 -33.40 20.84
C VAL A 416 5.11 -31.96 21.17
N ARG A 417 6.06 -31.01 21.08
CA ARG A 417 5.76 -29.60 21.37
C ARG A 417 4.72 -29.00 20.43
N ARG A 418 4.67 -29.42 19.16
CA ARG A 418 3.66 -28.97 18.18
C ARG A 418 2.29 -29.54 18.49
N PHE A 419 2.20 -30.82 18.79
CA PHE A 419 0.95 -31.51 19.08
C PHE A 419 0.35 -31.04 20.41
N THR A 420 1.16 -30.77 21.43
CA THR A 420 0.67 -30.13 22.65
C THR A 420 0.04 -28.76 22.37
N ARG A 421 0.69 -27.92 21.54
CA ARG A 421 0.13 -26.61 21.14
C ARG A 421 -1.14 -26.75 20.30
N ALA A 422 -1.22 -27.79 19.48
CA ALA A 422 -2.40 -28.15 18.70
C ALA A 422 -3.50 -28.85 19.53
N ARG A 423 -3.26 -29.10 20.83
CA ARG A 423 -4.14 -29.86 21.74
C ARG A 423 -4.38 -31.32 21.31
N ALA A 424 -3.49 -31.89 20.51
CA ALA A 424 -3.49 -33.29 20.12
C ALA A 424 -2.73 -34.14 21.17
N PHE A 425 -3.24 -34.19 22.40
CA PHE A 425 -2.51 -34.76 23.54
C PHE A 425 -2.24 -36.25 23.45
N ASP A 426 -3.16 -37.04 22.88
CA ASP A 426 -2.99 -38.49 22.79
C ASP A 426 -1.76 -38.88 21.97
N ASP A 427 -1.57 -38.23 20.83
CA ASP A 427 -0.39 -38.46 19.99
C ASP A 427 0.86 -37.77 20.54
N ALA A 428 0.71 -36.63 21.22
CA ALA A 428 1.83 -35.97 21.91
C ALA A 428 2.41 -36.85 23.02
N GLU A 429 1.56 -37.48 23.84
CA GLU A 429 1.96 -38.38 24.91
C GLU A 429 2.62 -39.65 24.38
N LYS A 430 2.00 -40.33 23.40
CA LYS A 430 2.58 -41.52 22.74
C LYS A 430 3.96 -41.23 22.17
N LEU A 431 4.10 -40.11 21.45
CA LEU A 431 5.36 -39.72 20.84
C LEU A 431 6.42 -39.33 21.89
N CYS A 432 6.00 -38.73 23.01
CA CYS A 432 6.90 -38.40 24.11
C CYS A 432 7.41 -39.67 24.82
N HIS A 433 6.57 -40.69 25.02
CA HIS A 433 7.02 -41.99 25.52
C HIS A 433 8.01 -42.66 24.57
N ALA A 434 7.72 -42.66 23.26
CA ALA A 434 8.65 -43.19 22.25
C ALA A 434 10.00 -42.45 22.26
N LEU A 435 9.99 -41.11 22.43
CA LEU A 435 11.21 -40.32 22.57
C LEU A 435 12.01 -40.71 23.81
N LEU A 436 11.36 -40.87 24.96
CA LEU A 436 12.02 -41.28 26.21
C LEU A 436 12.68 -42.66 26.10
N GLN A 437 12.05 -43.59 25.38
CA GLN A 437 12.61 -44.92 25.13
C GLN A 437 13.77 -44.88 24.15
N ALA A 438 13.65 -44.11 23.07
CA ALA A 438 14.65 -44.07 22.00
C ALA A 438 15.89 -43.23 22.34
N ALA A 439 15.72 -42.12 23.06
CA ALA A 439 16.78 -41.16 23.34
C ALA A 439 16.54 -40.41 24.66
N PRO A 440 16.75 -41.07 25.82
CA PRO A 440 16.53 -40.46 27.13
C PRO A 440 17.40 -39.21 27.39
N GLY A 441 18.50 -39.00 26.65
CA GLY A 441 19.37 -37.83 26.76
C GLY A 441 19.12 -36.71 25.72
N GLN A 442 17.98 -36.71 25.02
CA GLN A 442 17.70 -35.73 23.98
C GLN A 442 17.77 -34.28 24.52
N PRO A 443 18.54 -33.37 23.89
CA PRO A 443 18.56 -31.97 24.29
C PRO A 443 17.16 -31.33 24.30
N GLY A 444 16.83 -30.63 25.39
CA GLY A 444 15.52 -29.98 25.59
C GLY A 444 14.38 -30.94 25.95
N LEU A 445 14.68 -32.18 26.37
CA LEU A 445 13.67 -33.15 26.81
C LEU A 445 12.88 -32.65 28.04
N GLY A 446 13.55 -32.07 29.04
CA GLY A 446 12.90 -31.48 30.22
C GLY A 446 11.90 -30.40 29.86
N GLU A 447 12.27 -29.45 28.99
CA GLU A 447 11.38 -28.40 28.47
C GLU A 447 10.18 -28.98 27.71
N THR A 448 10.40 -30.05 26.96
CA THR A 448 9.37 -30.73 26.17
C THR A 448 8.34 -31.42 27.08
N LEU A 449 8.81 -32.08 28.13
CA LEU A 449 7.97 -32.67 29.18
C LEU A 449 7.18 -31.59 29.92
N CYS A 450 7.84 -30.50 30.33
CA CYS A 450 7.17 -29.40 31.02
C CYS A 450 6.08 -28.77 30.16
N LEU A 451 6.34 -28.55 28.88
CA LEU A 451 5.36 -28.01 27.95
C LEU A 451 4.16 -28.95 27.78
N LEU A 452 4.40 -30.26 27.63
CA LEU A 452 3.34 -31.27 27.54
C LEU A 452 2.46 -31.27 28.79
N VAL A 453 3.08 -31.35 29.97
CA VAL A 453 2.37 -31.43 31.25
C VAL A 453 1.61 -30.14 31.57
N ASN A 454 2.21 -28.98 31.31
CA ASN A 454 1.50 -27.70 31.43
C ASN A 454 0.29 -27.63 30.49
N GLY A 455 0.43 -28.14 29.26
CA GLY A 455 -0.68 -28.23 28.31
C GLY A 455 -1.82 -29.12 28.81
N LEU A 456 -1.51 -30.27 29.41
CA LEU A 456 -2.50 -31.16 30.02
C LEU A 456 -3.23 -30.48 31.20
N LEU A 457 -2.49 -29.83 32.10
CA LEU A 457 -3.06 -29.12 33.25
C LEU A 457 -4.00 -27.99 32.81
N GLN A 458 -3.61 -27.21 31.80
CA GLN A 458 -4.43 -26.13 31.25
C GLN A 458 -5.73 -26.62 30.60
N GLN A 459 -5.81 -27.90 30.20
CA GLN A 459 -7.03 -28.52 29.68
C GLN A 459 -7.80 -29.32 30.73
N GLY A 460 -7.44 -29.20 32.01
CA GLY A 460 -8.11 -29.91 33.10
C GLY A 460 -7.78 -31.41 33.18
N LEU A 461 -6.78 -31.89 32.44
CA LEU A 461 -6.37 -33.31 32.39
C LEU A 461 -5.37 -33.64 33.51
N ALA A 462 -5.72 -33.32 34.75
CA ALA A 462 -4.81 -33.41 35.90
C ALA A 462 -4.34 -34.84 36.21
N GLN A 463 -5.18 -35.85 36.01
CA GLN A 463 -4.80 -37.26 36.22
C GLN A 463 -3.72 -37.70 35.22
N ARG A 464 -3.87 -37.33 33.94
CA ARG A 464 -2.86 -37.58 32.90
C ARG A 464 -1.56 -36.84 33.20
N ALA A 465 -1.66 -35.56 33.58
CA ALA A 465 -0.49 -34.76 33.98
C ALA A 465 0.29 -35.40 35.14
N ARG A 466 -0.39 -35.93 36.16
CA ARG A 466 0.25 -36.63 37.29
C ARG A 466 0.99 -37.90 36.89
N ALA A 467 0.51 -38.62 35.87
CA ALA A 467 1.17 -39.84 35.40
C ALA A 467 2.59 -39.58 34.85
N TRP A 468 2.90 -38.34 34.45
CA TRP A 468 4.23 -37.91 33.98
C TRP A 468 5.20 -37.49 35.09
N LEU A 469 4.76 -37.47 36.35
CA LEU A 469 5.57 -36.98 37.46
C LEU A 469 6.92 -37.72 37.62
N PRO A 470 7.01 -39.06 37.51
CA PRO A 470 8.29 -39.76 37.62
C PRO A 470 9.31 -39.31 36.55
N GLN A 471 8.83 -39.04 35.33
CA GLN A 471 9.66 -38.55 34.23
C GLN A 471 10.07 -37.09 34.45
N LEU A 472 9.17 -36.25 34.97
CA LEU A 472 9.48 -34.87 35.33
C LEU A 472 10.52 -34.79 36.45
N GLN A 473 10.40 -35.60 37.50
CA GLN A 473 11.40 -35.63 38.57
C GLN A 473 12.78 -36.03 38.06
N ARG A 474 12.85 -36.90 37.05
CA ARG A 474 14.11 -37.37 36.48
C ARG A 474 14.76 -36.36 35.53
N TRP A 475 13.96 -35.67 34.72
CA TRP A 475 14.46 -34.87 33.58
C TRP A 475 14.22 -33.36 33.71
N ALA A 476 13.43 -32.94 34.69
CA ALA A 476 13.08 -31.54 34.98
C ALA A 476 12.74 -31.34 36.47
N PRO A 477 13.61 -31.76 37.43
CA PRO A 477 13.30 -31.75 38.86
C PRO A 477 13.00 -30.36 39.41
N ASP A 478 13.72 -29.35 38.92
CA ASP A 478 13.68 -27.99 39.47
C ASP A 478 12.56 -27.12 38.88
N GLU A 479 11.86 -27.61 37.87
CA GLU A 479 10.84 -26.86 37.14
C GLU A 479 9.55 -26.66 37.97
N ALA A 480 8.91 -25.51 37.78
CA ALA A 480 7.74 -25.12 38.57
C ALA A 480 6.58 -26.12 38.48
N VAL A 481 6.37 -26.71 37.30
CA VAL A 481 5.33 -27.73 37.07
C VAL A 481 5.58 -29.01 37.85
N THR A 482 6.85 -29.39 38.04
CA THR A 482 7.24 -30.56 38.83
C THR A 482 6.92 -30.35 40.30
N ARG A 483 7.28 -29.18 40.86
CA ARG A 483 6.96 -28.81 42.25
C ARG A 483 5.45 -28.75 42.48
N LEU A 484 4.70 -28.14 41.55
CA LEU A 484 3.25 -28.05 41.61
C LEU A 484 2.57 -29.43 41.72
N LEU A 485 3.04 -30.40 40.94
CA LEU A 485 2.50 -31.76 40.97
C LEU A 485 2.88 -32.51 42.26
N LEU A 486 4.09 -32.30 42.79
CA LEU A 486 4.54 -32.88 44.07
C LEU A 486 3.71 -32.37 45.25
N ASP A 487 3.48 -31.05 45.33
CA ASP A 487 2.65 -30.44 46.37
C ASP A 487 1.19 -30.96 46.29
N GLY A 488 0.67 -31.09 45.07
CA GLY A 488 -0.66 -31.66 44.83
C GLY A 488 -0.78 -33.12 45.25
N GLN A 489 0.29 -33.92 45.08
CA GLN A 489 0.32 -35.31 45.53
C GLN A 489 0.38 -35.41 47.05
N ALA A 490 1.23 -34.62 47.71
CA ALA A 490 1.34 -34.59 49.17
C ALA A 490 0.01 -34.21 49.84
N ARG A 491 -0.71 -33.21 49.29
CA ARG A 491 -2.04 -32.83 49.77
C ARG A 491 -3.07 -33.95 49.62
N SER A 492 -3.06 -34.67 48.48
CA SER A 492 -4.00 -35.77 48.26
C SER A 492 -3.76 -36.97 49.19
N GLN A 493 -2.50 -37.24 49.55
CA GLN A 493 -2.11 -38.29 50.50
C GLN A 493 -2.38 -37.90 51.96
N ALA A 494 -2.46 -36.60 52.28
CA ALA A 494 -2.85 -36.12 53.61
C ALA A 494 -4.37 -36.11 53.85
N THR A 495 -5.16 -36.25 52.78
CA THR A 495 -6.65 -36.22 52.82
C THR A 495 -7.31 -37.57 52.54
N ALA A 496 -6.52 -38.62 52.30
CA ALA A 496 -6.95 -40.01 52.11
C ALA A 496 -6.49 -40.84 53.32
#